data_AF-A0A957Q7Z9-F1
#
_entry.id   AF-A0A957Q7Z9-F1
#
_cell.length_a   1.000
_cell.length_b   1.000
_cell.length_c   1.000
_cell.angle_alpha   90.00
_cell.angle_beta   90.00
_cell.angle_gamma   90.00
#
_symmetry.space_group_name_H-M   'P 1'
#
loop_
_entity.id
_entity.type
_entity.pdbx_description
1 polymer ?
#
loop_
_entity_poly.entity_id
_entity_poly.type
_entity_poly.pdbx_seq_one_letter_code
_entity_poly.pdbx_strand_id
1 'polypeptide(L)' 'MALNSSLQVAIALTPILVIVSAFVGATPLTLQLPPLLVATLVLAVLLDTVIVLDGEANWLEGAALIGLYAIIATSFWWG' A
#
# COMPACT_ATOMS: atom_id res chain seq x y z
N MET A 1 -2.65 -14.43 -5.60
CA MET A 1 -2.44 -14.83 -4.18
C MET A 1 -2.07 -13.63 -3.30
N ALA A 2 -1.25 -12.68 -3.77
CA ALA A 2 -0.91 -11.45 -3.03
C ALA A 2 -2.11 -10.53 -2.74
N LEU A 3 -3.04 -10.38 -3.69
CA LEU A 3 -4.20 -9.50 -3.54
C LEU A 3 -5.06 -9.80 -2.30
N ASN A 4 -5.28 -11.09 -1.99
CA ASN A 4 -6.08 -11.49 -0.83
C ASN A 4 -5.39 -11.15 0.50
N SER A 5 -4.06 -11.20 0.54
CA SER A 5 -3.28 -10.79 1.71
C SER A 5 -3.32 -9.27 1.89
N SER A 6 -3.16 -8.50 0.81
CA SER A 6 -3.23 -7.03 0.86
C SER A 6 -4.61 -6.54 1.27
N LEU A 7 -5.67 -7.19 0.80
CA LEU A 7 -7.05 -6.89 1.19
C LEU A 7 -7.28 -7.13 2.68
N GLN A 8 -6.80 -8.24 3.25
CA GLN A 8 -6.89 -8.51 4.69
C GLN A 8 -6.15 -7.44 5.50
N VAL A 9 -4.99 -6.97 5.01
CA VAL A 9 -4.27 -5.87 5.65
C VAL A 9 -5.10 -4.57 5.63
N ALA A 10 -5.70 -4.24 4.49
CA ALA A 10 -6.49 -3.02 4.33
C ALA A 10 -7.80 -3.03 5.13
N ILE A 11 -8.59 -4.11 5.03
CA ILE A 11 -9.97 -4.15 5.58
C ILE A 11 -10.03 -4.67 7.02
N ALA A 12 -9.07 -5.47 7.46
CA ALA A 12 -9.10 -6.10 8.78
C ALA A 12 -7.97 -5.60 9.68
N LEU A 13 -6.71 -5.68 9.25
CA LEU A 13 -5.59 -5.28 10.12
C LEU A 13 -5.59 -3.79 10.42
N THR A 14 -5.81 -2.93 9.41
CA THR A 14 -5.83 -1.47 9.61
C THR A 14 -6.83 -1.02 10.69
N PRO A 15 -8.13 -1.40 10.65
CA PRO A 15 -9.07 -1.01 11.70
C PRO A 15 -8.78 -1.68 13.05
N ILE A 16 -8.31 -2.93 13.07
CA ILE A 16 -7.91 -3.59 14.31
C ILE A 16 -6.78 -2.80 15.00
N LEU A 17 -5.78 -2.35 14.23
CA LEU A 17 -4.65 -1.57 14.75
C LEU A 17 -5.11 -0.20 15.28
N VAL A 18 -6.05 0.47 14.62
CA VAL A 18 -6.66 1.72 15.13
C VAL A 18 -7.35 1.47 16.48
N ILE A 19 -8.17 0.43 16.57
CA ILE A 19 -8.89 0.09 17.81
C ILE A 19 -7.90 -0.28 18.92
N VAL A 20 -6.92 -1.13 18.65
CA VAL A 20 -5.89 -1.54 19.63
C VAL A 20 -5.06 -0.33 20.09
N SER A 21 -4.73 0.60 19.19
CA SER A 21 -3.99 1.82 19.57
C SER A 21 -4.74 2.68 20.59
N ALA A 22 -6.07 2.66 20.57
CA ALA A 22 -6.89 3.36 21.55
C ALA A 22 -6.79 2.76 22.96
N PHE A 23 -6.38 1.50 23.10
CA PHE A 23 -6.23 0.81 24.38
C PHE A 23 -4.77 0.74 24.89
N VAL A 24 -3.77 0.84 24.00
CA VAL A 24 -2.33 0.66 24.34
C VAL A 24 -1.64 1.97 24.77
N GLY A 25 -2.28 3.12 24.62
CA GLY A 25 -2.02 4.31 25.46
C GLY A 25 -0.75 5.14 25.19
N ALA A 26 0.04 4.88 24.14
CA ALA A 26 1.23 5.68 23.83
C ALA A 26 0.97 6.78 22.78
N THR A 27 0.25 6.46 21.72
CA THR A 27 -0.15 7.39 20.65
C THR A 27 -1.36 6.80 19.90
N PRO A 28 -2.45 7.56 19.68
CA PRO A 28 -3.56 7.08 18.88
C PRO A 28 -3.10 6.95 17.42
N LEU A 29 -3.23 5.75 16.85
CA LEU A 29 -3.07 5.53 15.41
C LEU A 29 -4.30 6.11 14.73
N THR A 30 -4.15 7.24 14.06
CA THR A 30 -5.25 7.86 13.29
C THR A 30 -5.16 7.46 11.83
N LEU A 31 -6.30 7.36 11.15
CA LEU A 31 -6.39 7.18 9.69
C LEU A 31 -6.06 8.47 8.92
N GLN A 32 -5.24 9.35 9.51
CA GLN A 32 -4.80 10.58 8.89
C GLN A 32 -3.47 10.32 8.19
N LEU A 33 -3.57 9.74 7.00
CA LEU A 33 -2.42 9.51 6.14
C LEU A 33 -1.96 10.83 5.52
N PRO A 34 -0.65 11.12 5.48
CA PRO A 34 -0.14 12.28 4.77
C PRO A 34 -0.49 12.20 3.27
N PRO A 35 -0.68 13.33 2.58
CA PRO A 35 -1.11 13.35 1.18
C PRO A 35 -0.22 12.50 0.25
N LEU A 36 1.09 12.43 0.52
CA LEU A 36 2.04 11.60 -0.22
C LEU A 36 1.74 10.10 -0.07
N LEU A 37 1.40 9.61 1.14
CA LEU A 37 0.99 8.22 1.38
C LEU A 37 -0.29 7.89 0.63
N VAL A 38 -1.27 8.79 0.65
CA VAL A 38 -2.53 8.56 -0.06
C VAL A 38 -2.30 8.49 -1.57
N ALA A 39 -1.55 9.43 -2.13
CA ALA A 39 -1.27 9.47 -3.57
C ALA A 39 -0.51 8.23 -4.05
N THR A 40 0.55 7.83 -3.33
CA THR A 40 1.36 6.65 -3.68
C THR A 40 0.58 5.35 -3.52
N LEU A 41 -0.27 5.23 -2.50
CA LEU A 41 -1.15 4.06 -2.32
C LEU A 41 -2.14 3.92 -3.48
N VAL A 42 -2.78 5.01 -3.90
CA VAL A 42 -3.71 5.00 -5.04
C VAL A 42 -2.98 4.60 -6.33
N LEU A 43 -1.80 5.17 -6.59
CA LEU A 43 -1.00 4.83 -7.77
C LEU A 43 -0.60 3.35 -7.79
N ALA A 44 -0.18 2.81 -6.63
CA ALA A 44 0.20 1.40 -6.52
C ALA A 44 -0.98 0.47 -6.80
N VAL A 45 -2.17 0.75 -6.23
CA VAL A 45 -3.38 -0.06 -6.46
C VAL A 45 -3.84 0.04 -7.91
N LEU A 46 -3.81 1.23 -8.52
CA LEU A 46 -4.17 1.40 -9.92
C LEU A 46 -3.27 0.60 -10.85
N LEU A 47 -1.95 0.68 -10.66
CA LEU A 47 -0.99 -0.05 -11.50
C LEU A 47 -1.11 -1.57 -11.31
N ASP A 48 -1.21 -2.03 -10.06
CA ASP A 48 -1.42 -3.45 -9.74
C ASP A 48 -2.72 -3.96 -10.37
N THR A 49 -3.79 -3.17 -10.33
CA THR A 49 -5.08 -3.53 -10.96
C THR A 49 -4.94 -3.65 -12.47
N VAL A 50 -4.23 -2.72 -13.13
CA VAL A 50 -4.02 -2.78 -14.59
C VAL A 50 -3.24 -4.04 -14.99
N ILE A 51 -2.18 -4.39 -14.25
CA ILE A 51 -1.37 -5.58 -14.52
C ILE A 51 -2.18 -6.86 -14.25
N VAL A 52 -2.92 -6.91 -13.15
CA VAL A 52 -3.75 -8.08 -12.80
C VAL A 52 -4.91 -8.27 -13.79
N LEU A 53 -5.44 -7.20 -14.36
CA LEU A 53 -6.50 -7.26 -15.37
C LEU A 53 -6.04 -7.90 -16.69
N ASP A 54 -4.77 -7.71 -17.06
CA ASP A 54 -4.20 -8.36 -18.25
C ASP A 54 -4.07 -9.87 -18.04
N GLY A 55 -3.94 -10.32 -16.79
CA GLY A 55 -4.03 -11.73 -16.39
C GLY A 55 -2.81 -12.59 -16.77
N GLU A 56 -1.92 -12.06 -17.60
CA GLU A 56 -0.60 -12.62 -17.91
C GLU A 56 0.46 -11.93 -17.06
N ALA A 57 1.49 -12.66 -16.64
CA ALA A 57 2.60 -12.11 -15.86
C ALA A 57 3.87 -12.10 -16.71
N ASN A 58 4.33 -10.92 -17.09
CA ASN A 58 5.56 -10.73 -17.85
C ASN A 58 6.70 -10.20 -16.96
N TRP A 59 7.95 -10.52 -17.32
CA TRP A 59 9.13 -10.01 -16.64
C TRP A 59 9.21 -8.47 -16.68
N LEU A 60 8.72 -7.86 -17.77
CA LEU A 60 8.66 -6.40 -17.90
C LEU A 60 7.70 -5.75 -16.90
N GLU A 61 6.55 -6.37 -16.62
CA GLU A 61 5.57 -5.87 -15.65
C GLU A 61 6.11 -6.00 -14.22
N GLY A 62 6.80 -7.11 -13.94
CA GLY A 62 7.54 -7.28 -12.70
C GLY A 62 8.60 -6.19 -12.51
N ALA A 63 9.36 -5.86 -13.57
CA ALA A 63 10.33 -4.77 -13.55
C ALA A 63 9.66 -3.40 -13.34
N ALA A 64 8.48 -3.16 -13.92
CA ALA A 64 7.71 -1.94 -13.72
C ALA A 64 7.23 -1.79 -12.26
N LEU A 65 6.77 -2.88 -11.63
CA LEU A 65 6.38 -2.89 -10.22
C LEU A 65 7.56 -2.62 -9.28
N ILE A 66 8.72 -3.22 -9.54
CA ILE A 66 9.95 -2.97 -8.77
C ILE A 66 10.40 -1.52 -8.95
N GLY A 67 10.34 -1.00 -10.18
CA GLY A 67 10.65 0.40 -10.49
C GLY A 67 9.73 1.39 -9.76
N LEU A 68 8.42 1.13 -9.77
CA LEU A 68 7.45 1.94 -9.02
C LEU A 68 7.79 1.91 -7.52
N TYR A 69 8.09 0.74 -6.95
CA TYR A 69 8.46 0.63 -5.55
C TYR A 69 9.72 1.44 -5.21
N ALA A 70 10.73 1.43 -6.08
CA ALA A 70 11.94 2.24 -5.88
C ALA A 70 11.67 3.75 -5.91
N ILE A 71 10.80 4.22 -6.82
CA ILE A 71 10.38 5.63 -6.90
C ILE A 71 9.61 6.04 -5.63
N ILE A 72 8.68 5.20 -5.17
CA ILE A 72 7.95 5.45 -3.93
C ILE A 72 8.91 5.49 -2.74
N ALA A 73 9.80 4.50 -2.62
CA ALA A 73 10.78 4.42 -1.53
C ALA A 73 11.69 5.66 -1.47
N THR A 74 12.18 6.12 -2.63
CA THR A 74 12.99 7.34 -2.71
C THR A 74 12.18 8.60 -2.42
N SER A 75 10.91 8.65 -2.82
CA SER A 75 10.01 9.77 -2.48
C SER A 75 9.76 9.88 -0.97
N PHE A 76 9.67 8.76 -0.26
CA PHE A 76 9.55 8.73 1.20
C PHE A 76 10.86 8.99 1.94
N TRP A 77 12.00 8.76 1.31
CA TRP A 77 13.31 9.06 1.89
C TRP A 77 13.61 10.55 1.90
N TRP A 78 13.17 11.29 0.87
CA TRP A 78 13.42 12.71 0.70
C TRP A 78 12.23 13.64 0.99
N GLY A 79 11.02 13.10 1.11
CA GLY A 79 9.79 13.83 1.45
C GLY A 79 9.52 13.85 2.94
#